data_AF-A0A920UVA1-F1
#
_entry.id   AF-A0A920UVA1-F1
#
_cell.length_a   1.000
_cell.length_b   1.000
_cell.length_c   1.000
_cell.angle_alpha   90.00
_cell.angle_beta   90.00
_cell.angle_gamma   90.00
#
_symmetry.space_group_name_H-M   'P 1'
#
loop_
_entity.id
_entity.type
_entity.pdbx_description
1 polymer ?
#
loop_
_entity_poly.entity_id
_entity_poly.type
_entity_poly.pdbx_seq_one_letter_code
_entity_poly.pdbx_strand_id
1 'polypeptide(L)' 'MRMRNPVQGRRKFKGLITGVNENFVALNVDGLNFDLEVGNVEKANIVFE' A
#
# COMPACT_ATOMS: atom_id res chain seq x y z
N MET A 1 -3.85 0.97 -4.11
CA MET A 1 -4.00 -0.27 -3.32
C MET A 1 -5.18 -0.16 -2.36
N ARG A 2 -6.00 -1.20 -2.21
CA ARG A 2 -7.13 -1.30 -1.28
C ARG A 2 -6.89 -2.45 -0.30
N MET A 3 -7.06 -2.18 0.99
CA MET A 3 -6.87 -3.12 2.10
C MET A 3 -8.21 -3.76 2.52
N ARG A 4 -8.16 -5.03 2.94
CA ARG A 4 -9.30 -5.76 3.52
C ARG A 4 -9.68 -5.11 4.85
N ASN A 5 -8.72 -5.00 5.75
CA ASN A 5 -8.87 -4.30 7.03
C ASN A 5 -8.29 -2.87 6.98
N PRO A 6 -8.88 -1.89 7.68
CA PRO A 6 -8.32 -0.54 7.77
C PRO A 6 -6.92 -0.57 8.37
N VAL A 7 -5.99 0.16 7.74
CA VAL A 7 -4.67 0.47 8.29
C VAL A 7 -4.69 1.94 8.66
N GLN A 8 -4.52 2.25 9.95
CA GLN A 8 -4.63 3.62 10.48
C GLN A 8 -5.95 4.32 10.09
N GLY A 9 -7.08 3.60 10.14
CA GLY A 9 -8.40 4.11 9.76
C GLY A 9 -8.62 4.29 8.26
N ARG A 10 -7.61 4.02 7.42
CA ARG A 10 -7.67 4.16 5.95
C ARG A 10 -7.65 2.79 5.27
N ARG A 11 -8.48 2.61 4.24
CA ARG A 11 -8.53 1.39 3.43
C ARG A 11 -7.96 1.55 2.02
N LYS A 12 -7.82 2.78 1.51
CA LYS A 12 -7.39 3.05 0.13
C LYS A 12 -6.12 3.87 0.12
N PHE A 13 -5.03 3.32 -0.39
CA PHE A 13 -3.73 3.97 -0.53
C PHE A 13 -3.45 4.23 -2.01
N LYS A 14 -3.00 5.44 -2.35
CA LYS A 14 -2.52 5.81 -3.68
C LYS A 14 -1.17 6.48 -3.46
N GLY A 15 -0.12 5.94 -4.07
CA GLY A 15 1.25 6.38 -3.83
C GLY A 15 2.24 5.58 -4.66
N LEU A 16 3.50 5.96 -4.57
CA LEU A 16 4.61 5.32 -5.27
C LEU A 16 5.12 4.14 -4.47
N ILE A 17 5.35 3.00 -5.14
CA ILE A 17 6.00 1.85 -4.50
C ILE A 17 7.48 2.19 -4.38
N THR A 18 7.98 2.24 -3.14
CA THR A 18 9.37 2.54 -2.84
C THR A 18 10.18 1.30 -2.51
N GLY A 19 9.52 0.19 -2.22
CA GLY A 19 10.16 -1.09 -1.95
C GLY A 19 9.16 -2.22 -1.78
N VAL A 20 9.64 -3.44 -1.94
CA VAL A 20 8.88 -4.67 -1.68
C VAL A 20 9.80 -5.61 -0.92
N ASN A 21 9.31 -6.19 0.16
CA ASN A 21 9.94 -7.30 0.86
C ASN A 21 8.97 -8.50 0.89
N GLU A 22 9.34 -9.60 1.53
CA GLU A 22 8.62 -10.88 1.43
C GLU A 22 7.10 -10.74 1.66
N ASN A 23 6.69 -9.99 2.68
CA ASN A 23 5.27 -9.89 3.06
C ASN A 23 4.71 -8.46 3.03
N PHE A 24 5.53 -7.43 2.76
CA PHE A 24 5.11 -6.04 2.76
C PHE A 24 5.50 -5.30 1.49
N VAL A 25 4.64 -4.33 1.13
CA VAL A 25 4.91 -3.33 0.10
C VAL A 25 5.03 -1.98 0.80
N ALA A 26 6.19 -1.34 0.62
CA ALA A 26 6.41 0.04 1.07
C ALA A 26 5.84 1.00 0.01
N LEU A 27 4.92 1.87 0.44
CA LEU A 27 4.34 2.93 -0.36
C LEU A 27 4.70 4.30 0.22
N ASN A 28 5.17 5.22 -0.62
CA ASN A 28 5.18 6.63 -0.30
C ASN A 28 3.86 7.26 -0.76
N VAL A 29 3.09 7.79 0.19
CA VAL A 29 1.82 8.48 -0.02
C VAL A 29 1.97 9.90 0.52
N ASP A 30 2.01 10.87 -0.38
CA ASP A 30 2.13 12.29 -0.04
C ASP A 30 3.31 12.60 0.90
N GLY A 31 4.45 11.94 0.68
CA GLY A 31 5.67 12.11 1.49
C GLY A 31 5.75 11.22 2.74
N LEU A 32 4.69 10.48 3.08
CA LEU A 32 4.66 9.54 4.20
C LEU A 32 4.86 8.10 3.72
N ASN A 33 5.74 7.35 4.39
CA ASN A 33 5.99 5.96 4.07
C ASN A 33 5.05 5.03 4.85
N PHE A 34 4.47 4.06 4.15
CA PHE A 34 3.56 3.06 4.69
C PHE A 34 4.01 1.67 4.28
N ASP A 35 4.25 0.79 5.26
CA ASP A 35 4.48 -0.62 5.01
C ASP A 35 3.14 -1.36 5.09
N LEU A 36 2.65 -1.85 3.95
CA LEU A 36 1.37 -2.53 3.83
C LEU A 36 1.58 -4.03 3.65
N GLU A 37 1.00 -4.82 4.54
CA GLU A 37 1.04 -6.27 4.46
C GLU A 37 0.28 -6.78 3.23
N VAL A 38 0.96 -7.53 2.37
CA VAL A 38 0.42 -8.09 1.12
C VAL A 38 -0.78 -9.00 1.40
N GLY A 39 -0.75 -9.79 2.48
CA GLY A 39 -1.86 -10.66 2.88
C GLY A 39 -3.15 -9.89 3.19
N ASN A 40 -3.05 -8.64 3.64
CA ASN A 40 -4.19 -7.78 3.93
C ASN A 40 -4.66 -6.98 2.68
N VAL A 41 -4.01 -7.13 1.53
CA VAL A 41 -4.43 -6.47 0.29
C VAL A 41 -5.69 -7.15 -0.26
N GLU A 42 -6.73 -6.35 -0.46
CA GLU A 42 -7.97 -6.78 -1.13
C GLU A 42 -7.81 -6.66 -2.65
N LYS A 43 -7.22 -5.56 -3.13
CA LYS A 43 -6.96 -5.31 -4.54
C LYS A 43 -5.85 -4.27 -4.72
N ALA A 44 -4.93 -4.50 -5.65
CA ALA A 44 -3.94 -3.51 -6.08
C ALA A 44 -4.00 -3.32 -7.60
N ASN A 45 -3.83 -2.07 -8.05
CA ASN A 45 -3.66 -1.75 -9.46
C ASN A 45 -2.33 -1.01 -9.58
N ILE A 46 -1.49 -1.43 -10.52
CA ILE A 46 -0.28 -0.71 -10.90
C ILE A 46 -0.66 0.23 -12.05
N VAL A 47 -0.22 1.47 -11.97
CA VAL A 47 -0.43 2.50 -12.98
C VAL A 47 0.91 3.16 -13.27
N PHE A 48 1.09 3.61 -14.51
CA PHE A 48 2.20 4.49 -14.88
C PHE A 48 1.72 5.94 -14.75
N GLU A 49 2.60 6.81 -14.28
CA GLU A 49 2.37 8.26 -14.15
C GLU A 49 3.32 9.02 -15.06
#